data_AF-A0A4R5D9F7-F1
#
_entry.id   AF-A0A4R5D9F7-F1
#
_cell.length_a   1.000
_cell.length_b   1.000
_cell.length_c   1.000
_cell.angle_alpha   90.00
_cell.angle_beta   90.00
_cell.angle_gamma   90.00
#
_symmetry.space_group_name_H-M   'P 1'
#
loop_
_entity.id
_entity.type
_entity.pdbx_description
1 polymer ?
#
loop_
_entity_poly.entity_id
_entity_poly.type
_entity_poly.pdbx_seq_one_letter_code
_entity_poly.pdbx_strand_id
1 'polypeptide(L)'
;MFVAGVAGTWASWRWFVDTATGQRLDEAAFEGSAIGRNTLWRGAEPVLDVVSVPFIVVVLGAVALIALMRRRWFLALQVAVLVGGANLTTQVLKHVVLDRPTLAADVGPAGNSLPSGHTTVAASVAAALLLVVPRRARPMVAVLGAGYTAVTGVSTMIGGWHRPSDVVAAIMVVLAWAGLTTVLTALGTPERTDAGTGSSGTTVVAALFVVTAAGSGLVAASALRSTRDLLAESGSVTARDDLATAYLGAGMGVVAATALTFAAILVAHQVASGRAGSDTPRSRSRVPAGTHVPQRPPK
;
A
#
# COMPACT_ATOMS: atom_id res chain seq x y z
N MET A 1 -9.55 -5.93 1.96
CA MET A 1 -8.64 -4.76 1.95
C MET A 1 -9.01 -3.76 3.03
N PHE A 2 -10.18 -3.11 3.01
CA PHE A 2 -10.56 -2.11 4.03
C PHE A 2 -10.35 -2.59 5.48
N VAL A 3 -11.02 -3.70 5.83
CA VAL A 3 -10.90 -4.32 7.17
C VAL A 3 -9.46 -4.69 7.52
N ALA A 4 -8.72 -5.27 6.57
CA ALA A 4 -7.31 -5.64 6.78
C ALA A 4 -6.41 -4.43 7.03
N GLY A 5 -6.62 -3.32 6.30
CA GLY A 5 -5.87 -2.08 6.52
C GLY A 5 -6.19 -1.43 7.87
N VAL A 6 -7.47 -1.39 8.27
CA VAL A 6 -7.86 -0.90 9.60
C VAL A 6 -7.27 -1.78 10.70
N ALA A 7 -7.42 -3.10 10.60
CA ALA A 7 -6.88 -4.05 11.57
C ALA A 7 -5.35 -3.99 11.64
N GLY A 8 -4.66 -3.87 10.51
CA GLY A 8 -3.20 -3.73 10.45
C GLY A 8 -2.70 -2.43 11.08
N THR A 9 -3.41 -1.32 10.84
CA THR A 9 -3.11 -0.02 11.48
C THR A 9 -3.28 -0.11 12.99
N TRP A 10 -4.43 -0.65 13.44
CA TRP A 10 -4.72 -0.84 14.85
C TRP A 10 -3.72 -1.79 15.53
N ALA A 11 -3.40 -2.92 14.90
CA ALA A 11 -2.45 -3.89 15.43
C ALA A 11 -1.04 -3.29 15.55
N SER A 12 -0.63 -2.44 14.60
CA SER A 12 0.66 -1.74 14.66
C SER A 12 0.73 -0.84 15.90
N TRP A 13 -0.30 -0.01 16.12
CA TRP A 13 -0.38 0.83 17.32
C TRP A 13 -0.47 -0.02 18.60
N ARG A 14 -1.41 -0.97 18.64
CA ARG A 14 -1.70 -1.75 19.84
C ARG A 14 -0.49 -2.55 20.33
N TRP A 15 0.34 -3.04 19.41
CA TRP A 15 1.53 -3.81 19.75
C TRP A 15 2.75 -2.91 20.00
N PHE A 16 3.14 -2.08 19.03
CA PHE A 16 4.40 -1.33 19.07
C PHE A 16 4.33 -0.04 19.88
N VAL A 17 3.13 0.51 20.08
CA VAL A 17 2.91 1.75 20.83
C VAL A 17 2.29 1.48 22.21
N ASP A 18 1.31 0.58 22.30
CA ASP A 18 0.57 0.30 23.54
C ASP A 18 1.10 -0.92 24.33
N THR A 19 2.38 -1.26 24.16
CA THR A 19 3.09 -2.22 25.03
C THR A 19 4.53 -1.79 25.28
N ALA A 20 5.07 -2.04 26.48
CA ALA A 20 6.47 -1.71 26.80
C ALA A 20 7.46 -2.48 25.93
N THR A 21 7.25 -3.79 25.72
CA THR A 21 8.10 -4.61 24.85
C THR A 21 8.07 -4.12 23.41
N GLY A 22 6.89 -3.78 22.89
CA GLY A 22 6.75 -3.24 21.54
C GLY A 22 7.47 -1.91 21.36
N GLN A 23 7.37 -1.01 22.35
CA GLN A 23 8.08 0.27 22.33
C GLN A 23 9.60 0.07 22.26
N ARG A 24 10.15 -0.85 23.06
CA ARG A 24 11.60 -1.15 23.03
C ARG A 24 12.05 -1.78 21.70
N LEU A 25 11.24 -2.65 21.10
CA LEU A 25 11.57 -3.26 19.81
C LEU A 25 11.58 -2.23 18.68
N ASP A 26 10.58 -1.35 18.66
CA ASP A 26 10.48 -0.29 17.66
C ASP A 26 11.57 0.77 17.87
N GLU A 27 11.95 1.04 19.13
CA GLU A 27 13.08 1.90 19.47
C GLU A 27 14.43 1.30 19.07
N ALA A 28 14.68 0.00 19.29
CA ALA A 28 15.92 -0.65 18.87
C ALA A 28 16.14 -0.53 17.36
N ALA A 29 15.08 -0.66 16.56
CA ALA A 29 15.15 -0.43 15.12
C ALA A 29 15.35 1.06 14.77
N PHE A 30 14.77 1.98 15.55
CA PHE A 30 14.96 3.42 15.38
C PHE A 30 16.39 3.86 15.72
N GLU A 31 16.97 3.38 16.81
CA GLU A 31 18.37 3.60 17.17
C GLU A 31 19.30 2.97 16.13
N GLY A 32 18.99 1.76 15.66
CA GLY A 32 19.73 1.10 14.59
C GLY A 32 19.77 1.92 13.29
N SER A 33 18.74 2.72 13.00
CA SER A 33 18.74 3.63 11.85
C SER A 33 19.82 4.72 11.90
N ALA A 34 20.34 5.02 13.10
CA ALA A 34 21.45 5.96 13.26
C ALA A 34 22.75 5.39 12.66
N ILE A 35 22.86 4.07 12.56
CA ILE A 35 24.03 3.39 12.00
C ILE A 35 24.09 3.70 10.50
N GLY A 36 25.12 4.44 10.09
CA GLY A 36 25.30 4.82 8.69
C GLY A 36 24.40 5.96 8.21
N ARG A 37 23.60 6.57 9.09
CA ARG A 37 22.69 7.69 8.78
C ARG A 37 23.38 8.79 7.98
N ASN A 38 24.55 9.27 8.42
CA ASN A 38 25.28 10.35 7.74
C ASN A 38 25.64 10.02 6.29
N THR A 39 25.81 8.73 5.95
CA THR A 39 26.13 8.29 4.58
C THR A 39 24.85 8.10 3.78
N LEU A 40 23.86 7.43 4.36
CA LEU A 40 22.59 7.10 3.70
C LEU A 40 21.70 8.34 3.50
N TRP A 41 21.82 9.35 4.36
CA TRP A 41 21.03 10.57 4.31
C TRP A 41 21.13 11.30 2.98
N ARG A 42 22.32 11.32 2.36
CA ARG A 42 22.54 11.96 1.04
C ARG A 42 21.63 11.37 -0.05
N GLY A 43 21.26 10.10 0.06
CA GLY A 43 20.31 9.46 -0.86
C GLY A 43 18.85 9.54 -0.38
N ALA A 44 18.62 9.57 0.93
CA ALA A 44 17.28 9.58 1.53
C ALA A 44 16.62 10.97 1.50
N GLU A 45 17.38 12.03 1.77
CA GLU A 45 16.90 13.41 1.84
C GLU A 45 16.21 13.87 0.54
N PRO A 46 16.80 13.68 -0.66
CA PRO A 46 16.13 14.10 -1.89
C PRO A 46 14.80 13.37 -2.13
N VAL A 47 14.64 12.13 -1.66
CA VAL A 47 13.37 11.40 -1.78
C VAL A 47 12.30 12.04 -0.91
N LEU A 48 12.67 12.48 0.29
CA LEU A 48 11.75 13.13 1.23
C LEU A 48 11.37 14.53 0.75
N ASP A 49 12.30 15.28 0.18
CA ASP A 49 12.06 16.62 -0.39
C ASP A 49 11.06 16.59 -1.56
N VAL A 50 11.01 15.48 -2.30
CA VAL A 50 10.00 15.27 -3.34
C VAL A 50 8.59 15.24 -2.72
N VAL A 51 8.41 14.67 -1.53
CA VAL A 51 7.13 14.65 -0.81
C VAL A 51 6.93 15.99 -0.09
N SER A 52 6.69 17.04 -0.88
CA SER A 52 6.51 18.41 -0.41
C SER A 52 5.10 18.94 -0.71
N VAL A 53 4.74 20.07 -0.10
CA VAL A 53 3.46 20.75 -0.39
C VAL A 53 3.29 21.04 -1.89
N PRO A 54 4.29 21.57 -2.63
CA PRO A 54 4.20 21.74 -4.08
C PRO A 54 3.92 20.43 -4.83
N PHE A 55 4.55 19.32 -4.43
CA PHE A 55 4.32 18.02 -5.06
C PHE A 55 2.88 17.55 -4.88
N ILE A 56 2.33 17.68 -3.67
CA ILE A 56 0.93 17.35 -3.39
C ILE A 56 0.00 18.20 -4.28
N VAL A 57 0.27 19.50 -4.41
CA VAL A 57 -0.50 20.40 -5.28
C VAL A 57 -0.43 19.96 -6.75
N VAL A 58 0.75 19.61 -7.26
CA VAL A 58 0.93 19.14 -8.64
C VAL A 58 0.16 17.84 -8.88
N VAL A 59 0.25 16.89 -7.96
CA VAL A 59 -0.45 15.60 -8.08
C VAL A 59 -1.97 15.80 -8.07
N LEU A 60 -2.50 16.57 -7.11
CA LEU A 60 -3.94 16.86 -7.03
C LEU A 60 -4.41 17.64 -8.27
N GLY A 61 -3.63 18.60 -8.75
CA GLY A 61 -3.90 19.35 -9.97
C GLY A 61 -3.95 18.46 -11.21
N ALA A 62 -2.98 17.54 -11.37
CA ALA A 62 -2.96 16.57 -12.46
C ALA A 62 -4.17 15.63 -12.41
N VAL A 63 -4.55 15.14 -11.23
CA VAL A 63 -5.75 14.31 -11.03
C VAL A 63 -7.01 15.09 -11.43
N ALA A 64 -7.16 16.34 -10.96
CA ALA A 64 -8.29 17.20 -11.29
C ALA A 64 -8.37 17.49 -12.79
N LEU A 65 -7.23 17.74 -13.43
CA LEU A 65 -7.15 17.96 -14.87
C LEU A 65 -7.56 16.70 -15.66
N ILE A 66 -7.04 15.52 -15.29
CA ILE A 66 -7.40 14.25 -15.94
C ILE A 66 -8.90 13.97 -15.79
N ALA A 67 -9.45 14.23 -14.60
CA ALA A 67 -10.87 14.09 -14.32
C ALA A 67 -11.73 14.98 -15.23
N LEU A 68 -11.35 16.25 -15.34
CA LEU A 68 -12.04 17.24 -16.17
C LEU A 68 -11.96 16.89 -17.66
N MET A 69 -10.75 16.60 -18.15
CA MET A 69 -10.49 16.26 -19.56
C MET A 69 -11.23 15.00 -19.99
N ARG A 70 -11.31 13.98 -19.13
CA ARG A 70 -11.94 12.70 -19.47
C ARG A 70 -13.44 12.66 -19.16
N ARG A 71 -14.01 13.72 -18.57
CA ARG A 71 -15.39 13.74 -18.00
C ARG A 71 -15.66 12.54 -17.06
N ARG A 72 -14.61 12.02 -16.43
CA ARG A 72 -14.65 10.85 -15.53
C ARG A 72 -14.70 11.30 -14.08
N TRP A 73 -15.72 12.07 -13.73
CA TRP A 73 -15.93 12.61 -12.38
C TRP A 73 -15.91 11.53 -11.29
N PHE A 74 -16.37 10.32 -11.62
CA PHE A 74 -16.34 9.20 -10.69
C PHE A 74 -14.91 8.74 -10.36
N LEU A 75 -14.00 8.70 -11.34
CA LEU A 75 -12.59 8.38 -11.11
C LEU A 75 -11.91 9.47 -10.28
N ALA A 76 -12.26 10.74 -10.55
CA ALA A 76 -11.82 11.87 -9.75
C ALA A 76 -12.18 11.71 -8.27
N LEU A 77 -13.46 11.36 -8.02
CA LEU A 77 -13.97 11.10 -6.68
C LEU A 77 -13.21 9.96 -6.00
N GLN A 78 -12.95 8.85 -6.70
CA GLN A 78 -12.19 7.74 -6.14
C GLN A 78 -10.78 8.15 -5.73
N VAL A 79 -10.08 8.91 -6.57
CA VAL A 79 -8.73 9.41 -6.22
C VAL A 79 -8.79 10.38 -5.05
N ALA A 80 -9.74 11.31 -5.05
CA ALA A 80 -9.93 12.27 -3.96
C ALA A 80 -10.24 11.57 -2.63
N VAL A 81 -11.11 10.55 -2.66
CA VAL A 81 -11.45 9.71 -1.51
C VAL A 81 -10.22 8.94 -1.02
N LEU A 82 -9.44 8.33 -1.92
CA LEU A 82 -8.24 7.59 -1.55
C LEU A 82 -7.17 8.48 -0.91
N VAL A 83 -6.76 9.52 -1.62
CA VAL A 83 -5.64 10.38 -1.19
C VAL A 83 -6.09 11.27 -0.03
N GLY A 84 -7.22 11.96 -0.17
CA GLY A 84 -7.76 12.82 0.88
C GLY A 84 -8.12 12.04 2.13
N GLY A 85 -8.80 10.90 1.98
CA GLY A 85 -9.17 10.03 3.09
C GLY A 85 -7.94 9.50 3.82
N ALA A 86 -6.97 8.91 3.12
CA ALA A 86 -5.78 8.35 3.76
C ALA A 86 -4.96 9.40 4.53
N ASN A 87 -4.76 10.59 3.94
CA ASN A 87 -3.99 11.65 4.57
C ASN A 87 -4.74 12.28 5.74
N LEU A 88 -6.04 12.55 5.61
CA LEU A 88 -6.85 13.04 6.72
C LEU A 88 -6.90 12.03 7.87
N THR A 89 -7.13 10.76 7.58
CA THR A 89 -7.07 9.69 8.60
C THR A 89 -5.71 9.64 9.27
N THR A 90 -4.62 9.78 8.52
CA THR A 90 -3.26 9.79 9.11
C THR A 90 -3.09 10.94 10.11
N GLN A 91 -3.55 12.15 9.77
CA GLN A 91 -3.44 13.30 10.68
C GLN A 91 -4.36 13.16 11.90
N VAL A 92 -5.59 12.69 11.71
CA VAL A 92 -6.54 12.45 12.81
C VAL A 92 -6.04 11.35 13.74
N LEU A 93 -5.54 10.24 13.21
CA LEU A 93 -4.97 9.18 14.03
C LEU A 93 -3.76 9.69 14.81
N LYS A 94 -2.86 10.42 14.17
CA LYS A 94 -1.63 10.92 14.78
C LYS A 94 -1.87 11.92 15.92
N HIS A 95 -2.79 12.86 15.70
CA HIS A 95 -2.94 14.03 16.57
C HIS A 95 -4.15 13.99 17.50
N VAL A 96 -5.11 13.09 17.25
CA VAL A 96 -6.40 13.09 17.97
C VAL A 96 -6.74 11.74 18.59
N VAL A 97 -6.52 10.63 17.87
CA VAL A 97 -7.04 9.32 18.28
C VAL A 97 -6.01 8.47 19.00
N LEU A 98 -4.79 8.42 18.49
CA LEU A 98 -3.75 7.53 18.99
C LEU A 98 -2.81 8.30 19.91
N ASP A 99 -2.83 7.90 21.17
CA ASP A 99 -1.86 8.37 22.16
C ASP A 99 -0.65 7.42 22.23
N ARG A 100 0.48 7.94 22.72
CA ARG A 100 1.68 7.16 23.00
C ARG A 100 2.03 7.27 24.50
N PRO A 101 1.49 6.37 25.34
CA PRO A 101 1.85 6.35 26.75
C PRO A 101 3.33 6.00 26.93
N THR A 102 3.99 6.54 27.95
CA THR A 102 5.38 6.18 28.26
C THR A 102 5.41 4.88 29.05
N LEU A 103 5.45 3.73 28.37
CA LEU A 103 5.38 2.40 28.98
C LEU A 103 6.76 1.76 29.18
N ALA A 104 7.73 2.10 28.34
CA ALA A 104 9.14 1.75 28.50
C ALA A 104 9.91 2.97 29.03
N ALA A 105 10.15 3.02 30.35
CA ALA A 105 10.80 4.17 30.99
C ALA A 105 12.22 4.44 30.47
N ASP A 106 12.90 3.39 29.99
CA ASP A 106 14.23 3.40 29.38
C ASP A 106 14.29 4.07 28.00
N VAL A 107 13.16 4.15 27.28
CA VAL A 107 13.06 4.78 25.95
C VAL A 107 12.76 6.29 26.06
N GLY A 108 12.36 6.76 27.24
CA GLY A 108 12.01 8.16 27.50
C GLY A 108 10.66 8.59 26.91
N PRO A 109 10.14 9.74 27.34
CA PRO A 109 8.88 10.27 26.84
C PRO A 109 9.04 10.74 25.40
N ALA A 110 8.15 10.27 24.52
CA ALA A 110 8.08 10.72 23.14
C ALA A 110 6.63 10.73 22.66
N GLY A 111 6.24 11.84 22.01
CA GLY A 111 4.91 12.01 21.44
C GLY A 111 4.61 10.97 20.35
N ASN A 112 3.33 10.79 20.06
CA ASN A 112 2.90 9.87 19.01
C ASN A 112 3.37 10.36 17.62
N SER A 113 4.06 9.50 16.89
CA SER A 113 4.52 9.73 15.52
C SER A 113 3.77 8.86 14.49
N LEU A 114 2.94 7.92 14.95
CA LEU A 114 2.18 6.98 14.14
C LEU A 114 0.86 7.59 13.67
N PRO A 115 0.47 7.48 12.39
CA PRO A 115 1.21 6.92 11.25
C PRO A 115 2.13 7.95 10.54
N SER A 116 3.11 7.47 9.77
CA SER A 116 4.02 8.31 8.98
C SER A 116 3.32 9.11 7.87
N GLY A 117 3.44 10.44 7.88
CA GLY A 117 2.76 11.32 6.92
C GLY A 117 3.33 11.22 5.51
N HIS A 118 4.66 11.34 5.36
CA HIS A 118 5.34 11.25 4.06
C HIS A 118 5.08 9.89 3.40
N THR A 119 5.09 8.81 4.18
CA THR A 119 4.77 7.46 3.69
C THR A 119 3.33 7.38 3.21
N THR A 120 2.35 7.92 3.97
CA THR A 120 0.95 7.94 3.53
C THR A 120 0.78 8.70 2.21
N VAL A 121 1.41 9.87 2.07
CA VAL A 121 1.34 10.65 0.81
C VAL A 121 1.91 9.83 -0.34
N ALA A 122 3.13 9.30 -0.21
CA ALA A 122 3.78 8.53 -1.26
C ALA A 122 2.96 7.29 -1.67
N ALA A 123 2.51 6.50 -0.68
CA ALA A 123 1.72 5.30 -0.89
C ALA A 123 0.35 5.60 -1.53
N SER A 124 -0.36 6.62 -1.04
CA SER A 124 -1.70 6.96 -1.54
C SER A 124 -1.66 7.52 -2.96
N VAL A 125 -0.66 8.34 -3.30
CA VAL A 125 -0.45 8.83 -4.67
C VAL A 125 -0.09 7.68 -5.61
N ALA A 126 0.81 6.79 -5.20
CA ALA A 126 1.19 5.63 -5.99
C ALA A 126 -0.01 4.68 -6.22
N ALA A 127 -0.83 4.44 -5.20
CA ALA A 127 -2.07 3.67 -5.33
C ALA A 127 -3.10 4.37 -6.23
N ALA A 128 -3.24 5.69 -6.13
CA ALA A 128 -4.14 6.48 -6.98
C ALA A 128 -3.73 6.43 -8.46
N LEU A 129 -2.43 6.46 -8.77
CA LEU A 129 -1.95 6.33 -10.15
C LEU A 129 -2.42 5.01 -10.78
N LEU A 130 -2.50 3.91 -10.01
CA LEU A 130 -3.02 2.63 -10.51
C LEU A 130 -4.49 2.67 -10.93
N LEU A 131 -5.28 3.57 -10.32
CA LEU A 131 -6.68 3.81 -10.71
C LEU A 131 -6.77 4.51 -12.07
N VAL A 132 -5.84 5.43 -12.35
CA VAL A 132 -5.92 6.37 -13.48
C VAL A 132 -5.25 5.84 -14.75
N VAL A 133 -4.20 5.04 -14.61
CA VAL A 133 -3.42 4.51 -15.74
C VAL A 133 -4.13 3.35 -16.46
N PRO A 134 -3.92 3.18 -17.78
CA PRO A 134 -4.51 2.08 -18.54
C PRO A 134 -4.00 0.73 -18.04
N ARG A 135 -4.82 -0.33 -18.22
CA ARG A 135 -4.54 -1.71 -17.74
C ARG A 135 -3.14 -2.22 -18.12
N ARG A 136 -2.64 -1.86 -19.31
CA ARG A 136 -1.30 -2.27 -19.80
C ARG A 136 -0.15 -1.65 -19.01
N ALA A 137 -0.33 -0.44 -18.46
CA ALA A 137 0.70 0.25 -17.69
C ALA A 137 0.68 -0.10 -16.19
N ARG A 138 -0.42 -0.67 -15.68
CA ARG A 138 -0.59 -0.99 -14.25
C ARG A 138 0.54 -1.83 -13.64
N PRO A 139 1.08 -2.89 -14.28
CA PRO A 139 2.17 -3.67 -13.68
C PRO A 139 3.41 -2.82 -13.43
N MET A 140 3.82 -2.02 -14.43
CA MET A 140 4.98 -1.14 -14.32
C MET A 140 4.77 -0.05 -13.26
N VAL A 141 3.60 0.61 -13.29
CA VAL A 141 3.24 1.65 -12.31
C VAL A 141 3.16 1.07 -10.90
N ALA A 142 2.75 -0.19 -10.73
CA ALA A 142 2.71 -0.83 -9.42
C ALA A 142 4.12 -1.10 -8.90
N VAL A 143 5.04 -1.57 -9.74
CA VAL A 143 6.46 -1.78 -9.36
C VAL A 143 7.10 -0.44 -8.97
N LEU A 144 6.95 0.59 -9.79
CA LEU A 144 7.50 1.91 -9.51
C LEU A 144 6.87 2.53 -8.26
N GLY A 145 5.55 2.42 -8.11
CA GLY A 145 4.80 2.93 -6.97
C GLY A 145 5.15 2.23 -5.66
N ALA A 146 5.29 0.90 -5.69
CA ALA A 146 5.75 0.12 -4.55
C ALA A 146 7.19 0.47 -4.18
N GLY A 147 8.08 0.57 -5.17
CA GLY A 147 9.47 1.01 -4.95
C GLY A 147 9.53 2.39 -4.30
N TYR A 148 8.81 3.37 -4.86
CA TYR A 148 8.74 4.73 -4.30
C TYR A 148 8.18 4.74 -2.87
N THR A 149 7.13 3.98 -2.60
CA THR A 149 6.54 3.85 -1.26
C THR A 149 7.54 3.29 -0.26
N ALA A 150 8.21 2.19 -0.60
CA ALA A 150 9.18 1.54 0.27
C ALA A 150 10.40 2.45 0.52
N VAL A 151 10.95 3.06 -0.53
CA VAL A 151 12.10 3.97 -0.41
C VAL A 151 11.74 5.21 0.42
N THR A 152 10.56 5.80 0.23
CA THR A 152 10.09 6.93 1.05
C THR A 152 9.97 6.51 2.52
N GLY A 153 9.33 5.37 2.80
CA GLY A 153 9.18 4.84 4.15
C GLY A 153 10.53 4.62 4.85
N VAL A 154 11.45 3.91 4.19
CA VAL A 154 12.81 3.69 4.69
C VAL A 154 13.58 5.00 4.84
N SER A 155 13.39 5.98 3.94
CA SER A 155 14.03 7.30 4.05
C SER A 155 13.59 8.04 5.31
N THR A 156 12.31 7.97 5.69
CA THR A 156 11.84 8.55 6.96
C THR A 156 12.46 7.89 8.19
N MET A 157 12.79 6.59 8.10
CA MET A 157 13.53 5.88 9.15
C MET A 157 14.99 6.31 9.17
N ILE A 158 15.66 6.40 8.01
CA ILE A 158 17.05 6.87 7.89
C ILE A 158 17.18 8.26 8.51
N GLY A 159 16.23 9.17 8.24
CA GLY A 159 16.20 10.51 8.83
C GLY A 159 16.03 10.56 10.34
N GLY A 160 15.71 9.43 10.98
CA GLY A 160 15.36 9.39 12.40
C GLY A 160 14.06 10.14 12.69
N TRP A 161 13.15 10.22 11.72
CA TRP A 161 11.86 10.91 11.90
C TRP A 161 10.78 9.96 12.38
N HIS A 162 10.85 8.71 11.94
CA HIS A 162 9.79 7.73 12.14
C HIS A 162 10.35 6.38 12.56
N ARG A 163 9.63 5.73 13.47
CA ARG A 163 9.86 4.32 13.81
C ARG A 163 9.27 3.42 12.72
N PRO A 164 9.73 2.18 12.58
CA PRO A 164 9.19 1.26 11.58
C PRO A 164 7.68 1.07 11.65
N SER A 165 7.10 0.97 12.86
CA SER A 165 5.66 0.79 13.03
C SER A 165 4.85 1.97 12.45
N ASP A 166 5.38 3.21 12.50
CA ASP A 166 4.76 4.39 11.90
C ASP A 166 4.60 4.23 10.38
N VAL A 167 5.62 3.67 9.72
CA VAL A 167 5.69 3.47 8.28
C VAL A 167 4.75 2.34 7.85
N VAL A 168 4.77 1.21 8.56
CA VAL A 168 3.88 0.08 8.30
C VAL A 168 2.41 0.49 8.50
N ALA A 169 2.09 1.20 9.58
CA ALA A 169 0.74 1.71 9.82
C ALA A 169 0.27 2.66 8.72
N ALA A 170 1.14 3.54 8.21
CA ALA A 170 0.81 4.43 7.09
C ALA A 170 0.42 3.66 5.82
N ILE A 171 1.20 2.61 5.48
CA ILE A 171 0.88 1.72 4.35
C ILE A 171 -0.45 1.01 4.57
N MET A 172 -0.75 0.55 5.79
CA MET A 172 -2.02 -0.11 6.14
C MET A 172 -3.22 0.85 6.06
N VAL A 173 -3.06 2.13 6.43
CA VAL A 173 -4.07 3.17 6.21
C VAL A 173 -4.38 3.30 4.72
N VAL A 174 -3.36 3.37 3.86
CA VAL A 174 -3.55 3.43 2.40
C VAL A 174 -4.24 2.17 1.87
N LEU A 175 -3.86 0.98 2.35
CA LEU A 175 -4.53 -0.28 2.00
C LEU A 175 -6.04 -0.22 2.35
N ALA A 176 -6.38 0.38 3.49
CA ALA A 176 -7.77 0.52 3.89
C ALA A 176 -8.56 1.34 2.86
N TRP A 177 -8.08 2.55 2.57
CA TRP A 177 -8.72 3.47 1.63
C TRP A 177 -8.72 2.95 0.19
N ALA A 178 -7.65 2.27 -0.24
CA ALA A 178 -7.62 1.60 -1.54
C ALA A 178 -8.72 0.53 -1.61
N GLY A 179 -8.90 -0.24 -0.55
CA GLY A 179 -10.03 -1.16 -0.42
C GLY A 179 -11.39 -0.48 -0.57
N LEU A 180 -11.59 0.68 0.05
CA LEU A 180 -12.84 1.43 -0.11
C LEU A 180 -13.06 1.88 -1.56
N THR A 181 -12.02 2.32 -2.26
CA THR A 181 -12.15 2.67 -3.69
C THR A 181 -12.51 1.48 -4.58
N THR A 182 -12.09 0.27 -4.24
CA THR A 182 -12.52 -0.95 -4.97
C THR A 182 -14.02 -1.20 -4.80
N VAL A 183 -14.57 -0.92 -3.61
CA VAL A 183 -16.03 -1.00 -3.37
C VAL A 183 -16.75 0.08 -4.18
N LEU A 184 -16.26 1.33 -4.16
CA LEU A 184 -16.82 2.39 -5.00
C LEU A 184 -16.80 2.00 -6.48
N THR A 185 -15.70 1.41 -6.96
CA THR A 185 -15.59 0.93 -8.34
C THR A 185 -16.63 -0.15 -8.68
N ALA A 186 -16.96 -1.02 -7.73
CA ALA A 186 -17.98 -2.03 -7.93
C ALA A 186 -19.41 -1.46 -7.95
N LEU A 187 -19.64 -0.33 -7.27
CA LEU A 187 -20.93 0.35 -7.20
C LEU A 187 -21.17 1.32 -8.37
N GLY A 188 -20.11 1.95 -8.89
CA GLY A 188 -20.18 2.75 -10.12
C GLY A 188 -20.23 1.85 -11.35
N THR A 189 -21.11 2.15 -12.30
CA THR A 189 -21.36 1.35 -13.52
C THR A 189 -20.07 0.72 -14.05
N PRO A 190 -19.97 -0.63 -14.09
CA PRO A 190 -18.76 -1.30 -14.53
C PRO A 190 -18.37 -0.78 -15.91
N GLU A 191 -17.08 -0.46 -16.12
CA GLU A 191 -16.55 -0.29 -17.46
C GLU A 191 -16.85 -1.58 -18.24
N ARG A 192 -17.93 -1.58 -19.02
CA ARG A 192 -18.30 -2.63 -19.96
C ARG A 192 -17.13 -2.78 -20.92
N THR A 193 -16.33 -3.83 -20.73
CA THR A 193 -15.20 -4.15 -21.61
C THR A 193 -15.06 -5.66 -21.72
N ASP A 194 -14.72 -6.10 -22.93
CA ASP A 194 -14.74 -7.49 -23.37
C ASP A 194 -13.98 -8.43 -22.44
N ALA A 195 -14.67 -9.49 -22.03
CA ALA A 195 -14.13 -10.62 -21.30
C ALA A 195 -13.09 -11.32 -22.19
N GLY A 196 -11.80 -11.05 -22.00
CA GLY A 196 -10.78 -11.71 -22.84
C GLY A 196 -9.33 -11.63 -22.40
N THR A 197 -8.84 -10.54 -21.82
CA THR A 197 -7.41 -10.44 -21.51
C THR A 197 -7.15 -9.81 -20.15
N GLY A 198 -7.17 -10.61 -19.09
CA GLY A 198 -6.32 -10.29 -17.93
C GLY A 198 -4.89 -10.19 -18.44
N SER A 199 -4.23 -9.04 -18.25
CA SER A 199 -2.82 -8.90 -18.62
C SER A 199 -2.01 -9.93 -17.84
N SER A 200 -1.40 -10.90 -18.52
CA SER A 200 -0.49 -11.87 -17.89
C SER A 200 0.56 -11.15 -17.04
N GLY A 201 0.99 -9.96 -17.45
CA GLY A 201 1.92 -9.12 -16.70
C GLY A 201 1.40 -8.67 -15.33
N THR A 202 0.11 -8.38 -15.18
CA THR A 202 -0.46 -8.00 -13.87
C THR A 202 -0.46 -9.18 -12.91
N THR A 203 -0.81 -10.38 -13.39
CA THR A 203 -0.80 -11.59 -12.56
C THR A 203 0.62 -11.95 -12.13
N VAL A 204 1.59 -11.88 -13.05
CA VAL A 204 3.01 -12.12 -12.75
C VAL A 204 3.51 -11.12 -11.70
N VAL A 205 3.28 -9.81 -11.89
CA VAL A 205 3.74 -8.80 -10.92
C VAL A 205 3.06 -8.96 -9.56
N ALA A 206 1.76 -9.28 -9.51
CA ALA A 206 1.07 -9.56 -8.25
C ALA A 206 1.67 -10.79 -7.54
N ALA A 207 1.97 -11.87 -8.28
CA ALA A 207 2.63 -13.05 -7.72
C ALA A 207 4.04 -12.73 -7.21
N LEU A 208 4.82 -11.95 -7.96
CA LEU A 208 6.15 -11.49 -7.52
C LEU A 208 6.07 -10.66 -6.24
N PHE A 209 5.06 -9.80 -6.10
CA PHE A 209 4.85 -9.06 -4.85
C PHE A 209 4.48 -9.98 -3.69
N VAL A 210 3.65 -11.01 -3.90
CA VAL A 210 3.34 -11.99 -2.86
C VAL A 210 4.60 -12.76 -2.43
N VAL A 211 5.43 -13.19 -3.37
CA VAL A 211 6.71 -13.86 -3.08
C VAL A 211 7.66 -12.92 -2.35
N THR A 212 7.78 -11.67 -2.81
CA THR A 212 8.61 -10.65 -2.18
C THR A 212 8.15 -10.41 -0.73
N ALA A 213 6.84 -10.25 -0.54
CA ALA A 213 6.25 -10.08 0.78
C ALA A 213 6.49 -11.27 1.71
N ALA A 214 6.38 -12.50 1.20
CA ALA A 214 6.64 -13.69 1.99
C ALA A 214 8.11 -13.76 2.40
N GLY A 215 9.04 -13.57 1.45
CA GLY A 215 10.48 -13.59 1.72
C GLY A 215 10.91 -12.49 2.69
N SER A 216 10.53 -11.23 2.43
CA SER A 216 10.89 -10.10 3.28
C SER A 216 10.18 -10.15 4.64
N GLY A 217 8.93 -10.63 4.67
CA GLY A 217 8.18 -10.84 5.90
C GLY A 217 8.79 -11.90 6.80
N LEU A 218 9.32 -12.99 6.23
CA LEU A 218 10.04 -14.02 7.00
C LEU A 218 11.33 -13.47 7.62
N VAL A 219 12.11 -12.69 6.87
CA VAL A 219 13.32 -12.02 7.37
C VAL A 219 12.97 -11.04 8.48
N ALA A 220 11.95 -10.19 8.27
CA ALA A 220 11.47 -9.24 9.27
C ALA A 220 11.00 -9.94 10.56
N ALA A 221 10.20 -11.01 10.43
CA ALA A 221 9.73 -11.78 11.57
C ALA A 221 10.88 -12.48 12.31
N SER A 222 11.90 -12.98 11.60
CA SER A 222 13.08 -13.58 12.21
C SER A 222 13.89 -12.56 13.00
N ALA A 223 14.17 -11.39 12.42
CA ALA A 223 14.89 -10.32 13.09
C ALA A 223 14.11 -9.79 14.30
N LEU A 224 12.79 -9.62 14.19
CA LEU A 224 11.93 -9.18 15.29
C LEU A 224 11.93 -10.19 16.45
N ARG A 225 11.87 -11.50 16.14
CA ARG A 225 11.99 -12.56 17.16
C ARG A 225 13.36 -12.52 17.83
N SER A 226 14.44 -12.49 17.05
CA SER A 226 15.80 -12.41 17.58
C SER A 226 15.99 -11.21 18.51
N THR A 227 15.51 -10.02 18.11
CA THR A 227 15.60 -8.80 18.92
C THR A 227 14.77 -8.91 20.21
N ARG A 228 13.59 -9.55 20.13
CA ARG A 228 12.72 -9.79 21.28
C ARG A 228 13.36 -10.76 22.29
N ASP A 229 13.97 -11.83 21.80
CA ASP A 229 14.59 -12.84 22.64
C ASP A 229 15.80 -12.24 23.37
N LEU A 230 16.65 -11.49 22.65
CA LEU A 230 17.75 -10.71 23.25
C LEU A 230 17.26 -9.73 24.32
N LEU A 231 16.17 -9.01 24.04
CA LEU A 231 15.58 -8.08 25.00
C LEU A 231 15.06 -8.80 26.25
N ALA A 232 14.50 -10.01 26.10
CA ALA A 232 14.01 -10.81 27.22
C ALA A 232 15.16 -11.36 28.08
N GLU A 233 16.28 -11.72 27.47
CA GLU A 233 17.46 -12.27 28.17
C GLU A 233 18.30 -11.18 28.86
N SER A 234 18.56 -10.08 28.17
CA SER A 234 19.52 -9.04 28.60
C SER A 234 18.87 -7.76 29.12
N GLY A 235 17.56 -7.59 28.92
CA GLY A 235 16.81 -6.40 29.32
C GLY A 235 17.01 -5.16 28.43
N SER A 236 17.98 -5.15 27.52
CA SER A 236 18.23 -4.03 26.59
C SER A 236 18.95 -4.48 25.32
N VAL A 237 18.76 -3.77 24.20
CA VAL A 237 19.47 -4.04 22.94
C VAL A 237 20.42 -2.88 22.67
N THR A 238 21.72 -3.09 22.89
CA THR A 238 22.73 -2.02 22.81
C THR A 238 23.88 -2.32 21.87
N ALA A 239 24.11 -3.59 21.54
CA ALA A 239 25.17 -3.97 20.62
C ALA A 239 24.84 -3.50 19.20
N ARG A 240 25.86 -2.98 18.50
CA ARG A 240 25.71 -2.39 17.17
C ARG A 240 25.12 -3.36 16.15
N ASP A 241 25.55 -4.62 16.18
CA ASP A 241 25.12 -5.64 15.22
C ASP A 241 23.65 -6.05 15.45
N ASP A 242 23.20 -6.05 16.70
CA ASP A 242 21.80 -6.35 17.07
C ASP A 242 20.88 -5.19 16.67
N LEU A 243 21.31 -3.94 16.91
CA LEU A 243 20.61 -2.74 16.45
C LEU A 243 20.52 -2.70 14.91
N ALA A 244 21.61 -3.05 14.21
CA ALA A 244 21.60 -3.16 12.75
C ALA A 244 20.64 -4.26 12.28
N THR A 245 20.60 -5.40 12.95
CA THR A 245 19.67 -6.51 12.65
C THR A 245 18.22 -6.08 12.85
N ALA A 246 17.92 -5.38 13.95
CA ALA A 246 16.59 -4.84 14.23
C ALA A 246 16.16 -3.85 13.14
N TYR A 247 17.04 -2.91 12.78
CA TYR A 247 16.78 -1.90 11.75
C TYR A 247 16.58 -2.52 10.35
N LEU A 248 17.49 -3.40 9.90
CA LEU A 248 17.39 -4.04 8.59
C LEU A 248 16.17 -4.96 8.50
N GLY A 249 15.89 -5.72 9.57
CA GLY A 249 14.69 -6.54 9.67
C GLY A 249 13.41 -5.71 9.59
N ALA A 250 13.38 -4.57 10.29
CA ALA A 250 12.26 -3.65 10.24
C ALA A 250 12.07 -3.02 8.84
N GLY A 251 13.16 -2.68 8.14
CA GLY A 251 13.13 -2.26 6.75
C GLY A 251 12.52 -3.33 5.83
N MET A 252 12.85 -4.61 6.03
CA MET A 252 12.21 -5.72 5.31
C MET A 252 10.73 -5.88 5.63
N GLY A 253 10.31 -5.50 6.85
CA GLY A 253 8.90 -5.39 7.23
C GLY A 253 8.14 -4.33 6.44
N VAL A 254 8.76 -3.17 6.21
CA VAL A 254 8.22 -2.11 5.33
C VAL A 254 8.09 -2.60 3.90
N VAL A 255 9.10 -3.30 3.37
CA VAL A 255 9.04 -3.92 2.03
C VAL A 255 7.90 -4.94 1.96
N ALA A 256 7.73 -5.77 2.99
CA ALA A 256 6.66 -6.77 3.04
C ALA A 256 5.27 -6.12 3.00
N ALA A 257 5.03 -5.14 3.86
CA ALA A 257 3.78 -4.41 3.95
C ALA A 257 3.45 -3.68 2.63
N THR A 258 4.46 -3.09 2.00
CA THR A 258 4.31 -2.41 0.71
C THR A 258 3.95 -3.40 -0.39
N ALA A 259 4.72 -4.50 -0.52
CA ALA A 259 4.48 -5.51 -1.54
C ALA A 259 3.09 -6.16 -1.40
N LEU A 260 2.66 -6.51 -0.17
CA LEU A 260 1.30 -7.03 0.06
C LEU A 260 0.22 -6.04 -0.32
N THR A 261 0.40 -4.76 0.01
CA THR A 261 -0.57 -3.70 -0.32
C THR A 261 -0.73 -3.56 -1.83
N PHE A 262 0.36 -3.47 -2.58
CA PHE A 262 0.31 -3.34 -4.04
C PHE A 262 -0.18 -4.63 -4.72
N ALA A 263 0.17 -5.82 -4.20
CA ALA A 263 -0.42 -7.08 -4.66
C ALA A 263 -1.94 -7.07 -4.49
N ALA A 264 -2.43 -6.67 -3.31
CA ALA A 264 -3.87 -6.63 -3.02
C ALA A 264 -4.61 -5.66 -3.94
N ILE A 265 -4.05 -4.46 -4.18
CA ILE A 265 -4.61 -3.48 -5.12
C ILE A 265 -4.71 -4.07 -6.53
N LEU A 266 -3.63 -4.68 -7.04
CA LEU A 266 -3.62 -5.28 -8.38
C LEU A 266 -4.66 -6.40 -8.51
N VAL A 267 -4.71 -7.32 -7.53
CA VAL A 267 -5.66 -8.45 -7.52
C VAL A 267 -7.09 -7.94 -7.46
N ALA A 268 -7.39 -6.97 -6.59
CA ALA A 268 -8.74 -6.42 -6.47
C ALA A 268 -9.22 -5.77 -7.78
N HIS A 269 -8.34 -5.05 -8.48
CA HIS A 269 -8.67 -4.49 -9.79
C HIS A 269 -8.84 -5.54 -10.89
N GLN A 270 -8.12 -6.66 -10.84
CA GLN A 270 -8.33 -7.79 -11.75
C GLN A 270 -9.68 -8.44 -11.52
N VAL A 271 -10.03 -8.75 -10.25
CA VAL A 271 -11.30 -9.40 -9.89
C VAL A 271 -12.50 -8.51 -10.25
N ALA A 272 -12.43 -7.22 -9.96
CA ALA A 272 -13.48 -6.26 -10.32
C ALA A 272 -13.69 -6.18 -11.85
N SER A 273 -12.63 -6.38 -12.63
CA SER A 273 -12.71 -6.41 -14.10
C SER A 273 -13.24 -7.73 -14.66
N GLY A 274 -13.01 -8.86 -13.97
CA GLY A 274 -13.41 -10.20 -14.42
C GLY A 274 -14.89 -10.51 -14.24
N ARG A 275 -15.52 -10.03 -13.16
CA ARG A 275 -16.96 -10.26 -12.88
C ARG A 275 -17.90 -9.60 -13.90
N ALA A 276 -17.48 -8.50 -14.52
CA ALA A 276 -18.26 -7.84 -15.56
C ALA A 276 -18.45 -8.70 -16.84
N GLY A 277 -17.65 -9.76 -17.01
CA GLY A 277 -17.67 -10.63 -18.19
C GLY A 277 -18.48 -11.92 -18.07
N SER A 278 -18.86 -12.35 -16.87
CA SER A 278 -19.50 -13.67 -16.64
C SER A 278 -21.03 -13.65 -16.61
N ASP A 279 -21.67 -12.48 -16.41
CA ASP A 279 -23.13 -12.35 -16.27
C ASP A 279 -23.88 -12.22 -17.60
N THR A 280 -23.28 -12.56 -18.74
CA THR A 280 -23.98 -12.55 -20.03
C THR A 280 -24.50 -13.95 -20.37
N PRO A 281 -25.82 -14.18 -20.49
CA PRO A 281 -26.35 -15.39 -21.11
C PRO A 281 -25.82 -15.43 -22.55
N ARG A 282 -25.01 -16.45 -22.88
CA ARG A 282 -24.61 -16.72 -24.27
C ARG A 282 -25.87 -17.01 -25.08
N SER A 283 -26.44 -16.00 -25.75
CA SER A 283 -27.45 -16.25 -26.77
C SER A 283 -26.76 -16.92 -27.96
N ARG A 284 -26.80 -18.26 -27.97
CA ARG A 284 -26.50 -19.04 -29.16
C ARG A 284 -27.68 -18.90 -30.13
N SER A 285 -27.72 -17.84 -30.92
CA SER A 285 -28.53 -17.82 -32.15
C SER A 285 -27.68 -18.33 -33.32
N ARG A 286 -27.51 -19.66 -33.38
CA ARG A 286 -27.26 -20.31 -34.68
C ARG A 286 -28.63 -20.57 -35.30
N VAL A 287 -29.06 -19.66 -36.18
CA VAL A 287 -30.10 -19.97 -37.17
C VAL A 287 -29.36 -20.23 -38.48
N PRO A 288 -29.29 -21.48 -38.98
CA PRO A 288 -28.95 -21.71 -40.38
C PRO A 288 -30.15 -21.31 -41.23
N ALA A 289 -29.90 -20.47 -42.23
CA ALA A 289 -30.88 -20.03 -43.21
C ALA A 289 -31.63 -21.23 -43.82
N GLY A 290 -32.96 -21.17 -43.78
CA GLY A 290 -33.83 -22.15 -44.42
C GLY A 290 -33.62 -22.14 -45.93
N THR A 291 -33.29 -23.31 -46.48
CA THR A 291 -33.36 -23.58 -47.91
C THR A 291 -34.82 -23.64 -48.34
N HIS A 292 -35.29 -22.59 -49.00
CA HIS A 292 -36.57 -22.59 -49.70
C HIS A 292 -36.52 -23.57 -50.88
N VAL A 293 -37.32 -24.62 -50.81
CA VAL A 293 -37.62 -25.53 -51.92
C VAL A 293 -38.76 -24.92 -52.74
N PRO A 294 -38.64 -24.69 -54.06
CA PRO A 294 -39.76 -24.36 -54.91
C PRO A 294 -40.45 -25.65 -55.40
N GLN A 295 -41.71 -25.84 -55.00
CA GLN A 295 -42.59 -26.83 -55.62
C GLN A 295 -42.99 -26.37 -57.04
N ARG A 296 -42.95 -27.27 -58.03
CA ARG A 296 -43.55 -27.08 -59.36
C ARG A 296 -45.00 -27.61 -59.37
N PRO A 297 -45.91 -27.00 -60.15
CA PRO A 297 -47.33 -27.36 -60.23
C PRO A 297 -47.58 -28.55 -61.19
N PRO A 298 -48.80 -29.12 -61.23
CA PRO A 298 -49.05 -30.50 -61.65
C PRO A 298 -49.24 -30.66 -63.16
N LYS A 299 -48.91 -31.85 -63.65
CA LYS A 299 -49.52 -32.51 -64.82
C LYS A 299 -49.59 -34.01 -64.55
#